data_AF-A0A958I4U7-F1
#
_entry.id   AF-A0A958I4U7-F1
#
_cell.length_a   1.000
_cell.length_b   1.000
_cell.length_c   1.000
_cell.angle_alpha   90.00
_cell.angle_beta   90.00
_cell.angle_gamma   90.00
#
_symmetry.space_group_name_H-M   'P 1'
#
loop_
_entity.id
_entity.type
_entity.pdbx_description
1 polymer ?
#
loop_
_entity_poly.entity_id
_entity_poly.type
_entity_poly.pdbx_seq_one_letter_code
_entity_poly.pdbx_strand_id
1 'polypeptide(L)' 'LSAPAPKVEEPTTYYTVKRGDSLSLIAKRHYGDPMKYKQLFEENKEIIKDPNLIYPGQVLRIPKLS' A
#
# COMPACT_ATOMS: atom_id res chain seq x y z
N LEU A 1 -11.53 -8.60 30.39
CA LEU A 1 -11.75 -8.18 29.00
C LEU A 1 -10.55 -7.33 28.59
N SER A 2 -9.61 -7.88 27.83
CA SER A 2 -8.45 -7.11 27.35
C SER A 2 -8.86 -6.45 26.03
N ALA A 3 -9.02 -5.12 26.02
CA ALA A 3 -9.15 -4.39 24.77
C ALA A 3 -7.81 -4.46 24.02
N PRO A 4 -7.79 -4.67 22.69
CA PRO A 4 -6.54 -4.58 21.94
C PRO A 4 -5.97 -3.17 22.09
N ALA A 5 -4.68 -3.07 22.42
CA ALA A 5 -3.98 -1.80 22.54
C ALA A 5 -4.12 -0.99 21.23
N PRO A 6 -4.22 0.35 21.31
CA PRO A 6 -4.27 1.18 20.11
C PRO A 6 -2.97 0.97 19.33
N LYS A 7 -3.08 0.42 18.11
CA LYS A 7 -1.98 0.34 17.16
C LYS A 7 -1.60 1.80 16.88
N VAL A 8 -0.45 2.25 17.39
CA VAL A 8 0.06 3.59 17.11
C VAL A 8 0.26 3.66 15.60
N GLU A 9 -0.68 4.28 14.89
CA GLU A 9 -0.64 4.38 13.44
C GLU A 9 0.53 5.28 13.07
N GLU A 10 1.63 4.68 12.63
CA GLU A 10 2.74 5.42 12.04
C GLU A 10 2.21 6.31 10.90
N PRO A 11 2.83 7.48 10.65
CA PRO A 11 2.35 8.41 9.63
C PRO A 11 2.25 7.70 8.28
N THR A 12 1.02 7.44 7.86
CA THR A 12 0.71 6.73 6.62
C THR A 12 0.69 7.73 5.48
N THR A 13 1.51 7.48 4.46
CA THR A 13 1.50 8.28 3.23
C THR A 13 0.41 7.75 2.31
N TYR A 14 -0.21 8.62 1.51
CA TYR A 14 -1.16 8.21 0.48
C TYR A 14 -0.58 8.49 -0.90
N TYR A 15 -0.81 7.58 -1.85
CA TYR A 15 -0.34 7.71 -3.22
C TYR A 15 -1.48 7.52 -4.22
N THR A 16 -1.66 8.49 -5.11
CA THR A 16 -2.59 8.36 -6.23
C THR A 16 -1.92 7.67 -7.40
N VAL A 17 -2.44 6.51 -7.79
CA VAL A 17 -1.96 5.72 -8.94
C VAL A 17 -1.99 6.56 -10.21
N LYS A 18 -0.90 6.54 -10.97
CA LYS A 18 -0.78 7.23 -12.25
C LYS A 18 -0.81 6.23 -13.41
N ARG A 19 -1.07 6.73 -14.62
CA ARG A 19 -1.02 5.91 -15.83
C ARG A 19 0.37 5.29 -16.00
N GLY A 20 0.41 3.97 -16.16
CA GLY A 20 1.65 3.19 -16.30
C GLY A 20 2.27 2.72 -14.98
N ASP A 21 1.66 3.03 -13.82
CA ASP A 21 2.10 2.45 -12.55
C ASP A 21 1.69 0.98 -12.43
N SER A 22 2.51 0.22 -11.68
CA SER A 22 2.19 -1.09 -11.15
C SER A 22 2.50 -1.12 -9.65
N LEU A 23 1.93 -2.07 -8.90
CA LEU A 23 2.22 -2.18 -7.46
C LEU A 23 3.71 -2.38 -7.18
N SER A 24 4.43 -3.13 -8.01
CA SER A 24 5.87 -3.32 -7.88
C SER A 24 6.65 -2.03 -8.13
N LEU A 25 6.23 -1.21 -9.10
CA LEU A 25 6.83 0.11 -9.36
C LEU A 25 6.61 1.07 -8.19
N ILE A 26 5.39 1.10 -7.65
CA ILE A 26 5.05 1.92 -6.48
C ILE A 26 5.84 1.43 -5.25
N ALA A 27 5.87 0.12 -4.99
CA ALA A 27 6.65 -0.47 -3.91
C ALA A 27 8.14 -0.15 -4.02
N LYS A 28 8.73 -0.26 -5.22
CA LYS A 28 10.12 0.13 -5.46
C LYS A 28 10.38 1.61 -5.15
N ARG A 29 9.46 2.51 -5.54
CA ARG A 29 9.60 3.96 -5.29
C ARG A 29 9.52 4.32 -3.81
N HIS A 30 8.62 3.68 -3.06
CA HIS A 30 8.36 4.04 -1.67
C HIS A 30 9.15 3.22 -0.66
N TYR A 31 9.50 1.98 -0.99
CA TYR A 31 10.19 1.07 -0.09
C TYR A 31 11.58 0.65 -0.57
N GLY A 32 11.99 1.08 -1.77
CA GLY A 32 13.25 0.66 -2.39
C GLY A 32 13.22 -0.76 -2.98
N ASP A 33 12.17 -1.54 -2.72
CA ASP A 33 12.08 -2.94 -3.09
C ASP A 33 10.75 -3.25 -3.82
N PRO A 34 10.78 -3.65 -5.11
CA PRO A 34 9.59 -4.04 -5.84
C PRO A 34 8.89 -5.26 -5.28
N MET A 35 9.58 -6.14 -4.52
CA MET A 35 9.01 -7.34 -3.92
C MET A 35 8.05 -7.03 -2.77
N LYS A 36 8.14 -5.82 -2.19
CA LYS A 36 7.18 -5.35 -1.17
C LYS A 36 5.80 -5.02 -1.72
N TYR A 37 5.55 -5.21 -3.03
CA TYR A 37 4.22 -5.08 -3.62
C TYR A 37 3.17 -5.98 -2.94
N LYS A 38 3.57 -7.14 -2.41
CA LYS A 38 2.66 -8.06 -1.70
C LYS A 38 2.16 -7.45 -0.39
N GLN A 39 3.06 -6.82 0.36
CA GLN A 39 2.72 -6.10 1.59
C GLN A 39 1.88 -4.87 1.26
N LEU A 40 2.27 -4.11 0.23
CA LEU A 40 1.46 -2.99 -0.26
C LEU A 40 0.03 -3.42 -0.62
N PHE A 41 -0.12 -4.55 -1.30
CA PHE A 41 -1.42 -5.13 -1.63
C PHE A 41 -2.21 -5.48 -0.37
N GLU A 42 -1.59 -6.17 0.60
CA GLU A 42 -2.22 -6.55 1.88
C GLU A 42 -2.86 -5.35 2.58
N GLU A 43 -2.10 -4.26 2.69
CA GLU A 43 -2.50 -3.01 3.36
C GLU A 43 -3.60 -2.25 2.61
N ASN A 44 -3.87 -2.64 1.35
CA ASN A 44 -4.86 -2.01 0.48
C ASN A 44 -5.92 -2.99 -0.01
N LYS A 45 -6.08 -4.17 0.59
CA LYS A 45 -7.07 -5.17 0.16
C LYS A 45 -8.52 -4.68 0.15
N GLU A 46 -8.81 -3.66 0.95
CA GLU A 46 -10.12 -2.99 0.97
C GLU A 46 -10.40 -2.21 -0.33
N ILE A 47 -9.34 -1.82 -1.05
CA ILE A 47 -9.38 -0.98 -2.26
C ILE A 47 -9.00 -1.80 -3.50
N ILE A 48 -7.99 -2.66 -3.38
CA ILE A 48 -7.44 -3.46 -4.47
C ILE A 48 -7.95 -4.89 -4.31
N LYS A 49 -8.74 -5.35 -5.30
CA LYS A 49 -9.25 -6.72 -5.34
C LYS A 49 -8.28 -7.69 -6.02
N ASP A 50 -7.54 -7.20 -7.00
CA ASP A 50 -6.53 -7.98 -7.74
C ASP A 50 -5.22 -7.17 -7.76
N PRO A 51 -4.10 -7.71 -7.24
CA PRO A 51 -2.82 -7.00 -7.22
C PRO A 51 -2.27 -6.65 -8.61
N ASN A 52 -2.75 -7.32 -9.66
CA ASN A 52 -2.36 -7.03 -11.04
C ASN A 52 -3.25 -5.97 -11.71
N LEU A 53 -4.37 -5.59 -11.08
CA LEU A 53 -5.33 -4.62 -11.63
C LEU A 53 -5.45 -3.42 -10.70
N ILE A 54 -4.62 -2.41 -10.96
CA ILE A 54 -4.76 -1.06 -10.42
C ILE A 54 -5.04 -0.05 -11.53
N TYR A 55 -5.77 1.00 -11.19
CA TYR A 55 -6.27 2.00 -12.13
C TYR A 55 -5.77 3.40 -11.76
N PRO A 56 -5.44 4.25 -12.75
CA PRO A 56 -5.12 5.64 -12.50
C PRO A 56 -6.23 6.34 -11.70
N GLY A 57 -5.84 7.13 -10.70
CA GLY A 57 -6.77 7.82 -9.80
C GLY A 57 -7.10 7.05 -8.53
N GLN A 58 -6.79 5.74 -8.43
CA GLN A 58 -6.92 5.02 -7.16
C GLN A 58 -5.95 5.59 -6.12
N VAL A 59 -6.42 5.75 -4.89
CA VAL A 59 -5.59 6.22 -3.77
C VAL A 59 -5.20 5.03 -2.91
N LEU A 60 -3.90 4.77 -2.80
CA LEU A 60 -3.34 3.68 -2.01
C LEU A 60 -2.73 4.21 -0.72
N ARG A 61 -2.91 3.47 0.37
CA ARG A 61 -2.17 3.62 1.62
C ARG A 61 -0.76 3.07 1.43
N ILE A 62 0.24 3.88 1.74
CA ILE A 62 1.66 3.54 1.74
C ILE A 62 2.15 3.61 3.20
N PRO A 63 1.92 2.56 3.99
CA PRO A 63 2.42 2.50 5.36
C PRO A 63 3.94 2.34 5.36
N LYS A 64 4.60 2.83 6.41
CA LYS A 64 6.01 2.54 6.60
C LYS A 64 6.14 1.06 6.99
N LEU A 65 6.87 0.30 6.18
CA LEU A 65 7.12 -1.11 6.42
C LEU A 65 8.37 -1.22 7.29
N SER A 66 8.19 -1.52 8.58
CA SER A 66 9.24 -1.72 9.57
C SER A 66 10.10 -2.96 9.31
#